data_AF-A0A381PIY0-F1
#
_entry.id   AF-A0A381PIY0-F1
#
_cell.length_a   1.000
_cell.length_b   1.000
_cell.length_c   1.000
_cell.angle_alpha   90.00
_cell.angle_beta   90.00
_cell.angle_gamma   90.00
#
_symmetry.space_group_name_H-M   'P 1'
#
loop_
_entity.id
_entity.type
_entity.pdbx_description
1 polymer ?
#
loop_
_entity_poly.entity_id
_entity_poly.type
_entity_poly.pdbx_seq_one_letter_code
_entity_poly.pdbx_strand_id
1 'polypeptide(L)'
;MTRIFPTLFLFSFYFSFTALAYSNNKIENPTKKDFDVNELIMHHIKDSHDFHILDWKGHPVSVPLPVILWTSEGLIVFMSSEFQHDDSGEIVVKRKNQSFVKFHEEIYYGRNETEGNYIQFDSSKHPINDKPLDLSITKLVFSMFVSIIIIFVIFRLSAKSYARSKKGEPSGIAKFTEPIILYIKKEVALPLIGKEKHEKYVPFLLTIFFFIWINNL
;
A
#
# COMPACT_ATOMS: atom_id res chain seq x y z
N MET A 1 -0.54 28.45 33.23
CA MET A 1 -1.70 28.13 32.37
C MET A 1 -1.39 28.48 30.91
N THR A 2 -0.29 27.95 30.33
CA THR A 2 0.34 28.54 29.12
C THR A 2 0.95 27.51 28.14
N ARG A 3 0.51 26.24 28.15
CA ARG A 3 1.00 25.22 27.19
C ARG A 3 -0.06 24.59 26.28
N ILE A 4 -1.33 24.98 26.44
CA ILE A 4 -2.47 24.40 25.70
C ILE A 4 -2.69 25.10 24.34
N PHE A 5 -2.27 26.36 24.22
CA PHE A 5 -2.47 27.18 23.02
C PHE A 5 -1.68 26.72 21.77
N PRO A 6 -0.37 26.36 21.85
CA PRO A 6 0.37 25.92 20.66
C PRO A 6 -0.07 24.53 20.18
N THR A 7 -0.52 23.65 21.08
CA THR A 7 -1.05 22.33 20.72
C THR A 7 -2.40 22.39 20.02
N LEU A 8 -3.28 23.32 20.42
CA LEU A 8 -4.57 23.51 19.73
C LEU A 8 -4.38 24.10 18.32
N PHE A 9 -3.40 25.00 18.16
CA PHE A 9 -3.10 25.62 16.87
C PHE A 9 -2.50 24.60 15.87
N LEU A 10 -1.61 23.72 16.33
CA LEU A 10 -1.07 22.62 15.52
C LEU A 10 -2.15 21.61 15.11
N PHE A 11 -3.12 21.32 15.98
CA PHE A 11 -4.25 20.43 15.67
C PHE A 11 -5.22 21.05 14.65
N SER A 12 -5.50 22.35 14.78
CA SER A 12 -6.33 23.11 13.83
C SER A 12 -5.69 23.24 12.45
N PHE A 13 -4.36 23.34 12.39
CA PHE A 13 -3.61 23.40 11.14
C PHE A 13 -3.63 22.04 10.41
N TYR A 14 -3.51 20.94 11.15
CA TYR A 14 -3.61 19.58 10.60
C TYR A 14 -5.02 19.26 10.02
N PHE A 15 -6.07 19.82 10.63
CA PHE A 15 -7.46 19.63 10.15
C PHE A 15 -7.78 20.48 8.91
N SER A 16 -7.11 21.63 8.74
CA SER A 16 -7.31 22.48 7.55
C SER A 16 -6.57 21.95 6.31
N PHE A 17 -5.44 21.27 6.51
CA PHE A 17 -4.68 20.68 5.40
C PHE A 17 -5.37 19.46 4.78
N THR A 18 -6.14 18.71 5.58
CA THR A 18 -6.98 17.59 5.12
C THR A 18 -8.22 18.07 4.37
N ALA A 19 -8.81 19.22 4.76
CA ALA A 19 -9.94 19.82 4.06
C ALA A 19 -9.56 20.39 2.67
N LEU A 20 -8.35 20.92 2.50
CA LEU A 20 -7.89 21.45 1.20
C LEU A 20 -7.54 20.34 0.20
N ALA A 21 -7.10 19.17 0.67
CA ALA A 21 -6.90 17.98 -0.17
C ALA A 21 -8.22 17.36 -0.65
N TYR A 22 -9.35 17.70 0.00
CA TYR A 22 -10.70 17.24 -0.31
C TYR A 22 -11.52 18.28 -1.09
N SER A 23 -10.90 19.02 -2.03
CA SER A 23 -11.65 19.85 -2.98
C SER A 23 -12.08 19.02 -4.19
N ASN A 24 -13.25 18.39 -4.07
CA ASN A 24 -13.95 17.77 -5.20
C ASN A 24 -14.35 18.86 -6.21
N ASN A 25 -13.77 18.82 -7.41
CA ASN A 25 -14.28 19.57 -8.56
C ASN A 25 -15.61 18.95 -9.00
N LYS A 26 -16.73 19.41 -8.42
CA LYS A 26 -18.06 19.18 -9.02
C LYS A 26 -18.22 20.09 -10.23
N ILE A 27 -18.01 19.53 -11.42
CA ILE A 27 -18.47 20.12 -12.68
C ILE A 27 -19.89 19.60 -12.90
N GLU A 28 -20.89 20.47 -12.72
CA GLU A 28 -22.26 20.19 -13.17
C GLU A 28 -22.36 20.39 -14.68
N ASN A 29 -22.77 19.36 -15.42
CA ASN A 29 -23.52 19.49 -16.66
C ASN A 29 -24.49 18.31 -16.81
N PRO A 30 -25.71 18.54 -17.36
CA PRO A 30 -26.78 17.57 -17.29
C PRO A 30 -26.79 16.59 -18.49
N THR A 31 -27.27 15.38 -18.21
CA THR A 31 -27.89 14.43 -19.16
C THR A 31 -27.02 13.87 -20.30
N LYS A 32 -26.32 12.77 -20.00
CA LYS A 32 -26.22 11.55 -20.82
C LYS A 32 -25.63 10.45 -19.94
N LYS A 33 -25.82 9.17 -20.29
CA LYS A 33 -25.14 8.04 -19.62
C LYS A 33 -23.64 8.21 -19.83
N ASP A 34 -23.00 9.01 -18.99
CA ASP A 34 -21.58 9.26 -19.05
C ASP A 34 -20.87 8.01 -18.56
N PHE A 35 -20.06 7.48 -19.45
CA PHE A 35 -18.98 6.57 -19.14
C PHE A 35 -18.15 7.22 -18.03
N ASP A 36 -18.29 6.74 -16.79
CA ASP A 36 -17.67 7.37 -15.64
C ASP A 36 -16.18 7.02 -15.64
N VAL A 37 -15.41 7.89 -16.29
CA VAL A 37 -13.95 7.80 -16.36
C VAL A 37 -13.35 7.77 -14.95
N ASN A 38 -13.99 8.41 -13.96
CA ASN A 38 -13.50 8.37 -12.59
C ASN A 38 -13.71 7.00 -11.95
N GLU A 39 -14.86 6.36 -12.18
CA GLU A 39 -15.13 5.00 -11.72
C GLU A 39 -14.12 4.03 -12.34
N LEU A 40 -13.89 4.11 -13.65
CA LEU A 40 -12.87 3.31 -14.34
C LEU A 40 -11.45 3.57 -13.83
N ILE A 41 -11.06 4.83 -13.62
CA ILE A 41 -9.76 5.18 -13.04
C ILE A 41 -9.65 4.59 -11.62
N MET A 42 -10.71 4.71 -10.81
CA MET A 42 -10.73 4.19 -9.45
C MET A 42 -10.59 2.67 -9.42
N HIS A 43 -11.21 1.95 -10.36
CA HIS A 43 -11.05 0.50 -10.50
C HIS A 43 -9.62 0.06 -10.85
N HIS A 44 -8.82 0.91 -11.51
CA HIS A 44 -7.43 0.59 -11.87
C HIS A 44 -6.40 1.07 -10.83
N ILE A 45 -6.75 2.08 -10.01
CA ILE A 45 -5.85 2.63 -8.98
C ILE A 45 -6.10 1.98 -7.61
N LYS A 46 -7.28 1.38 -7.39
CA LYS A 46 -7.61 0.70 -6.13
C LYS A 46 -6.61 -0.40 -5.81
N ASP A 47 -6.19 -0.40 -4.55
CA ASP A 47 -5.24 -1.35 -4.01
C ASP A 47 -5.93 -2.72 -3.91
N SER A 48 -5.45 -3.68 -4.70
CA SER A 48 -6.05 -5.01 -4.78
C SER A 48 -5.32 -6.00 -3.86
N HIS A 49 -5.99 -7.12 -3.60
CA HIS A 49 -5.42 -8.24 -2.83
C HIS A 49 -4.62 -9.23 -3.69
N ASP A 50 -4.32 -8.88 -4.95
CA ASP A 50 -3.57 -9.72 -5.87
C ASP A 50 -2.35 -8.98 -6.41
N PHE A 51 -1.15 -9.54 -6.17
CA PHE A 51 0.08 -8.99 -6.74
C PHE A 51 0.35 -9.62 -8.10
N HIS A 52 -0.10 -8.95 -9.17
CA HIS A 52 0.24 -9.32 -10.55
C HIS A 52 1.74 -9.11 -10.80
N ILE A 53 2.50 -10.18 -11.05
CA ILE A 53 3.94 -10.10 -11.31
C ILE A 53 4.20 -9.93 -12.80
N LEU A 54 3.75 -10.90 -13.61
CA LEU A 54 4.08 -11.01 -15.04
C LEU A 54 2.98 -11.80 -15.77
N ASP A 55 2.66 -11.39 -17.00
CA ASP A 55 1.91 -12.23 -17.94
C ASP A 55 2.85 -13.21 -18.64
N TRP A 56 2.75 -14.51 -18.30
CA TRP A 56 3.50 -15.56 -18.99
C TRP A 56 2.58 -16.38 -19.87
N LYS A 57 2.76 -16.27 -21.20
CA LYS A 57 1.94 -16.98 -22.22
C LYS A 57 0.43 -16.71 -22.11
N GLY A 58 0.04 -15.48 -21.77
CA GLY A 58 -1.37 -15.10 -21.66
C GLY A 58 -2.06 -15.53 -20.36
N HIS A 59 -1.29 -16.04 -19.39
CA HIS A 59 -1.77 -16.25 -18.02
C HIS A 59 -1.12 -15.24 -17.07
N PRO A 60 -1.92 -14.41 -16.37
CA PRO A 60 -1.39 -13.53 -15.35
C PRO A 60 -0.86 -14.38 -14.19
N VAL A 61 0.46 -14.32 -13.96
CA VAL A 61 1.05 -14.92 -12.78
C VAL A 61 0.87 -13.93 -11.63
N SER A 62 -0.17 -14.15 -10.84
CA SER A 62 -0.47 -13.38 -9.64
C SER A 62 -0.08 -14.16 -8.39
N VAL A 63 0.49 -13.47 -7.41
CA VAL A 63 0.72 -14.04 -6.07
C VAL A 63 -0.50 -13.74 -5.22
N PRO A 64 -1.18 -14.76 -4.69
CA PRO A 64 -2.28 -14.53 -3.78
C PRO A 64 -1.76 -13.97 -2.47
N LEU A 65 -2.38 -12.90 -1.99
CA LEU A 65 -2.01 -12.26 -0.73
C LEU A 65 -2.87 -12.80 0.42
N PRO A 66 -2.34 -12.81 1.65
CA PRO A 66 -3.11 -13.25 2.80
C PRO A 66 -4.21 -12.24 3.12
N VAL A 67 -5.43 -12.75 3.12
CA VAL A 67 -6.64 -12.08 3.59
C VAL A 67 -6.79 -12.35 5.08
N ILE A 68 -6.88 -11.28 5.87
CA ILE A 68 -6.92 -11.31 7.33
C ILE A 68 -8.14 -10.53 7.79
N LEU A 69 -9.17 -11.24 8.23
CA LEU A 69 -10.44 -10.66 8.65
C LEU A 69 -10.62 -10.83 10.15
N TRP A 70 -11.00 -9.74 10.81
CA TRP A 70 -11.43 -9.78 12.20
C TRP A 70 -12.96 -9.73 12.26
N THR A 71 -13.54 -10.84 12.71
CA THR A 71 -14.99 -11.08 12.72
C THR A 71 -15.52 -11.19 14.14
N SER A 72 -16.85 -11.24 14.29
CA SER A 72 -17.50 -11.51 15.58
C SER A 72 -17.13 -12.87 16.17
N GLU A 73 -16.72 -13.84 15.35
CA GLU A 73 -16.27 -15.18 15.77
C GLU A 73 -14.74 -15.27 15.90
N GLY A 74 -14.05 -14.14 15.79
CA GLY A 74 -12.60 -13.99 15.94
C GLY A 74 -11.86 -13.86 14.61
N LEU A 75 -10.56 -14.17 14.64
CA LEU A 75 -9.66 -14.02 13.49
C LEU A 75 -9.92 -15.12 12.45
N ILE A 76 -10.05 -14.71 11.19
CA ILE A 76 -10.15 -15.57 10.01
C ILE A 76 -9.03 -15.19 9.05
N VAL A 77 -8.25 -16.17 8.61
CA VAL A 77 -7.13 -15.98 7.68
C VAL A 77 -7.25 -16.99 6.55
N PHE A 78 -7.16 -16.51 5.31
CA PHE A 78 -7.12 -17.34 4.10
C PHE A 78 -6.38 -16.59 2.98
N MET A 79 -6.18 -17.21 1.83
CA MET A 79 -5.49 -16.58 0.69
C MET A 79 -6.51 -15.96 -0.28
N SER A 80 -6.16 -14.83 -0.91
CA SER A 80 -7.02 -14.16 -1.90
C SER A 80 -7.42 -15.06 -3.08
N SER A 81 -6.61 -16.08 -3.40
CA SER A 81 -6.92 -17.10 -4.42
C SER A 81 -8.23 -17.85 -4.18
N GLU A 82 -8.74 -17.89 -2.95
CA GLU A 82 -10.03 -18.49 -2.62
C GLU A 82 -11.19 -17.75 -3.30
N PHE A 83 -11.02 -16.45 -3.59
CA PHE A 83 -11.96 -15.68 -4.39
C PHE A 83 -11.79 -15.92 -5.91
N GLN A 84 -10.82 -16.72 -6.35
CA GLN A 84 -10.58 -17.04 -7.78
C GLN A 84 -10.42 -15.81 -8.68
N HIS A 85 -9.84 -14.72 -8.17
CA HIS A 85 -9.75 -13.41 -8.84
C HIS A 85 -11.11 -12.75 -9.12
N ASP A 86 -12.20 -13.24 -8.53
CA ASP A 86 -13.51 -12.60 -8.60
C ASP A 86 -13.53 -11.31 -7.78
N ASP A 87 -14.05 -10.24 -8.37
CA ASP A 87 -14.33 -8.96 -7.72
C ASP A 87 -15.78 -8.50 -7.95
N SER A 88 -16.62 -9.40 -8.46
CA SER A 88 -18.04 -9.15 -8.76
C SER A 88 -18.99 -9.59 -7.65
N GLY A 89 -18.49 -10.32 -6.65
CA GLY A 89 -19.29 -10.82 -5.53
C GLY A 89 -20.02 -12.13 -5.81
N GLU A 90 -19.65 -12.82 -6.90
CA GLU A 90 -20.22 -14.11 -7.31
C GLU A 90 -19.62 -15.27 -6.51
N ILE A 91 -18.32 -15.19 -6.17
CA ILE A 91 -17.61 -16.25 -5.46
C ILE A 91 -17.70 -16.07 -3.94
N VAL A 92 -18.24 -17.11 -3.28
CA VAL A 92 -18.37 -17.15 -1.83
C VAL A 92 -17.31 -18.03 -1.19
N VAL A 93 -16.57 -17.44 -0.26
CA VAL A 93 -15.62 -18.15 0.60
C VAL A 93 -16.28 -18.40 1.95
N LYS A 94 -16.48 -19.67 2.31
CA LYS A 94 -17.04 -20.06 3.61
C LYS A 94 -15.92 -20.39 4.60
N ARG A 95 -15.89 -19.74 5.77
CA ARG A 95 -14.93 -20.00 6.86
C ARG A 95 -15.63 -19.85 8.21
N LYS A 96 -15.40 -20.81 9.13
CA LYS A 96 -15.98 -20.82 10.48
C LYS A 96 -17.48 -20.45 10.48
N ASN A 97 -18.29 -21.14 9.68
CA ASN A 97 -19.74 -20.91 9.57
C ASN A 97 -20.18 -19.51 9.05
N GLN A 98 -19.23 -18.67 8.61
CA GLN A 98 -19.47 -17.38 7.98
C GLN A 98 -19.15 -17.45 6.49
N SER A 99 -19.82 -16.62 5.70
CA SER A 99 -19.65 -16.50 4.25
C SER A 99 -19.07 -15.13 3.92
N PHE A 100 -18.08 -15.08 3.03
CA PHE A 100 -17.42 -13.86 2.58
C PHE A 100 -17.47 -13.76 1.07
N VAL A 101 -17.66 -12.54 0.57
CA VAL A 101 -17.63 -12.21 -0.86
C VAL A 101 -16.78 -10.98 -1.07
N LYS A 102 -16.08 -10.90 -2.21
CA LYS A 102 -15.27 -9.75 -2.59
C LYS A 102 -15.99 -8.93 -3.66
N PHE A 103 -16.12 -7.63 -3.44
CA PHE A 103 -16.71 -6.71 -4.41
C PHE A 103 -16.02 -5.36 -4.38
N HIS A 104 -15.56 -4.89 -5.54
CA HIS A 104 -14.83 -3.62 -5.68
C HIS A 104 -13.60 -3.51 -4.74
N GLU A 105 -12.87 -4.62 -4.61
CA GLU A 105 -11.71 -4.87 -3.75
C GLU A 105 -11.98 -4.81 -2.24
N GLU A 106 -13.25 -4.82 -1.84
CA GLU A 106 -13.66 -4.87 -0.44
C GLU A 106 -14.35 -6.20 -0.11
N ILE A 107 -14.13 -6.70 1.10
CA ILE A 107 -14.72 -7.97 1.56
C ILE A 107 -15.95 -7.71 2.40
N TYR A 108 -17.05 -8.39 2.07
CA TYR A 108 -18.35 -8.27 2.73
C TYR A 108 -18.79 -9.61 3.31
N TYR A 109 -19.65 -9.59 4.34
CA TYR A 109 -20.36 -10.79 4.76
C TYR A 109 -21.40 -11.16 3.69
N GLY A 110 -21.34 -12.38 3.16
CA GLY A 110 -22.32 -12.91 2.21
C GLY A 110 -23.62 -13.30 2.93
N ARG A 111 -24.75 -12.71 2.52
CA ARG A 111 -26.08 -13.07 3.04
C ARG A 111 -26.80 -13.95 2.01
N ASN A 112 -27.19 -15.16 2.41
CA ASN A 112 -28.01 -16.05 1.60
C ASN A 112 -29.46 -15.55 1.62
N GLU A 113 -29.90 -14.82 0.60
CA GLU A 113 -31.33 -14.56 0.41
C GLU A 113 -31.92 -15.26 -0.82
N THR A 114 -31.15 -15.47 -1.89
CA THR A 114 -31.57 -16.23 -3.08
C THR A 114 -30.34 -16.72 -3.87
N GLU A 115 -30.45 -17.89 -4.51
CA GLU A 115 -29.39 -18.52 -5.31
C GLU A 115 -28.70 -17.52 -6.26
N GLY A 116 -27.43 -17.22 -5.99
CA GLY A 116 -26.54 -16.46 -6.88
C GLY A 116 -26.28 -15.00 -6.53
N ASN A 117 -27.03 -14.37 -5.62
CA ASN A 117 -26.79 -12.98 -5.20
C ASN A 117 -26.53 -12.89 -3.70
N TYR A 118 -25.25 -12.75 -3.32
CA TYR A 118 -24.81 -12.66 -1.93
C TYR A 118 -24.62 -11.21 -1.45
N ILE A 119 -24.72 -10.24 -2.37
CA ILE A 119 -24.60 -8.81 -2.12
C ILE A 119 -25.96 -8.16 -2.36
N GLN A 120 -26.44 -7.43 -1.35
CA GLN A 120 -27.62 -6.60 -1.43
C GLN A 120 -27.20 -5.20 -1.85
N PHE A 121 -27.87 -4.66 -2.86
CA PHE A 121 -27.59 -3.32 -3.37
C PHE A 121 -28.71 -2.34 -2.97
N ASP A 122 -28.33 -1.10 -2.67
CA ASP A 122 -29.29 -0.01 -2.53
C ASP A 122 -29.80 0.48 -3.91
N SER A 123 -30.71 1.46 -3.91
CA SER A 123 -31.23 2.08 -5.15
C SER A 123 -30.16 2.76 -6.00
N SER A 124 -28.95 2.95 -5.48
CA SER A 124 -27.79 3.53 -6.13
C SER A 124 -26.70 2.50 -6.45
N LYS A 125 -26.98 1.19 -6.33
CA LYS A 125 -26.05 0.08 -6.56
C LYS A 125 -24.86 -0.01 -5.59
N HIS A 126 -24.98 0.53 -4.37
CA HIS A 126 -23.99 0.31 -3.33
C HIS A 126 -24.32 -0.91 -2.46
N PRO A 127 -23.33 -1.71 -2.08
CA PRO A 127 -23.54 -2.87 -1.20
C PRO A 127 -23.97 -2.42 0.20
N ILE A 128 -25.10 -2.94 0.68
CA ILE A 128 -25.68 -2.69 2.01
C ILE A 128 -25.11 -3.68 3.04
N ASN A 129 -24.44 -4.74 2.60
CA ASN A 129 -23.92 -5.79 3.47
C ASN A 129 -22.93 -5.25 4.51
N ASP A 130 -22.98 -5.84 5.70
CA ASP A 130 -22.00 -5.56 6.74
C ASP A 130 -20.60 -6.01 6.29
N LYS A 131 -19.57 -5.27 6.74
CA LYS A 131 -18.16 -5.57 6.48
C LYS A 131 -17.47 -6.08 7.75
N PRO A 132 -16.67 -7.16 7.69
CA PRO A 132 -15.69 -7.44 8.74
C PRO A 132 -14.63 -6.34 8.80
N LEU A 133 -13.89 -6.28 9.92
CA LEU A 133 -12.70 -5.44 9.97
C LEU A 133 -11.60 -6.11 9.14
N ASP A 134 -11.23 -5.47 8.05
CA ASP A 134 -10.24 -5.98 7.09
C ASP A 134 -8.83 -5.53 7.48
N LEU A 135 -7.95 -6.49 7.78
CA LEU A 135 -6.53 -6.31 8.07
C LEU A 135 -5.64 -7.01 7.04
N SER A 136 -6.21 -7.31 5.87
CA SER A 136 -5.56 -8.04 4.80
C SER A 136 -4.33 -7.30 4.28
N ILE A 137 -3.37 -8.08 3.77
CA ILE A 137 -2.18 -7.51 3.13
C ILE A 137 -2.53 -7.20 1.69
N THR A 138 -2.55 -5.91 1.36
CA THR A 138 -2.79 -5.44 0.00
C THR A 138 -1.51 -5.45 -0.84
N LYS A 139 -1.67 -5.24 -2.15
CA LYS A 139 -0.56 -5.17 -3.10
C LYS A 139 0.49 -4.12 -2.69
N LEU A 140 0.07 -2.95 -2.24
CA LEU A 140 0.98 -1.89 -1.79
C LEU A 140 1.71 -2.26 -0.50
N VAL A 141 1.02 -2.82 0.49
CA VAL A 141 1.67 -3.25 1.73
C VAL A 141 2.68 -4.37 1.45
N PHE A 142 2.33 -5.31 0.56
CA PHE A 142 3.24 -6.35 0.10
C PHE A 142 4.48 -5.77 -0.61
N SER A 143 4.30 -4.80 -1.52
CA SER A 143 5.43 -4.16 -2.21
C SER A 143 6.36 -3.42 -1.24
N MET A 144 5.81 -2.81 -0.19
CA MET A 144 6.60 -2.18 0.87
C MET A 144 7.46 -3.22 1.61
N PHE A 145 6.90 -4.40 1.93
CA PHE A 145 7.67 -5.49 2.55
C PHE A 145 8.80 -6.00 1.64
N VAL A 146 8.51 -6.22 0.36
CA VAL A 146 9.52 -6.61 -0.64
C VAL A 146 10.63 -5.55 -0.70
N SER A 147 10.27 -4.27 -0.73
CA SER A 147 11.22 -3.16 -0.74
C SER A 147 12.12 -3.17 0.50
N ILE A 148 11.58 -3.40 1.69
CA ILE A 148 12.36 -3.52 2.94
C ILE A 148 13.39 -4.66 2.83
N ILE A 149 12.98 -5.81 2.31
CA ILE A 149 13.87 -6.97 2.11
C ILE A 149 15.00 -6.61 1.13
N ILE A 150 14.68 -5.97 0.00
CA ILE A 150 15.66 -5.55 -1.01
C ILE A 150 16.66 -4.57 -0.41
N ILE A 151 16.18 -3.54 0.31
CA ILE A 151 17.02 -2.55 0.98
C ILE A 151 17.97 -3.24 1.97
N PHE A 152 17.44 -4.14 2.79
CA PHE A 152 18.24 -4.89 3.75
C PHE A 152 19.33 -5.71 3.07
N VAL A 153 19.00 -6.38 1.97
CA VAL A 153 19.97 -7.15 1.16
C VAL A 153 21.03 -6.23 0.56
N ILE A 154 20.65 -5.11 -0.05
CA ILE A 154 21.59 -4.14 -0.64
C ILE A 154 22.58 -3.65 0.41
N PHE A 155 22.10 -3.13 1.55
CA PHE A 155 22.99 -2.60 2.59
C PHE A 155 23.85 -3.69 3.24
N ARG A 156 23.30 -4.90 3.44
CA ARG A 156 24.08 -6.02 3.98
C ARG A 156 25.20 -6.44 3.03
N LEU A 157 24.93 -6.50 1.73
CA LEU A 157 25.93 -6.84 0.72
C LEU A 157 26.98 -5.74 0.58
N SER A 158 26.58 -4.47 0.59
CA SER A 158 27.52 -3.34 0.57
C SER A 158 28.40 -3.34 1.82
N ALA A 159 27.85 -3.50 3.02
CA ALA A 159 28.61 -3.58 4.26
C ALA A 159 29.62 -4.75 4.24
N LYS A 160 29.20 -5.92 3.76
CA LYS A 160 30.07 -7.10 3.61
C LYS A 160 31.18 -6.86 2.58
N SER A 161 30.91 -6.11 1.52
CA SER A 161 31.93 -5.73 0.54
C SER A 161 32.99 -4.80 1.15
N TYR A 162 32.57 -3.77 1.88
CA TYR A 162 33.50 -2.89 2.60
C TYR A 162 34.33 -3.64 3.66
N ALA A 163 33.72 -4.54 4.43
CA ALA A 163 34.43 -5.33 5.45
C ALA A 163 35.49 -6.28 4.86
N ARG A 164 35.34 -6.69 3.59
CA ARG A 164 36.27 -7.59 2.90
C ARG A 164 37.39 -6.87 2.16
N SER A 165 37.29 -5.55 1.96
CA SER A 165 38.30 -4.82 1.22
C SER A 165 39.47 -4.44 2.12
N LYS A 166 40.66 -4.96 1.82
CA LYS A 166 41.89 -4.72 2.61
C LYS A 166 42.32 -3.24 2.68
N LYS A 167 41.83 -2.41 1.76
CA LYS A 167 42.16 -0.97 1.66
C LYS A 167 40.93 -0.06 1.75
N GLY A 168 39.77 -0.58 2.13
CA GLY A 168 38.52 0.20 2.09
C GLY A 168 38.01 0.50 0.68
N GLU A 169 38.59 -0.13 -0.35
CA GLU A 169 38.17 0.07 -1.74
C GLU A 169 36.79 -0.60 -1.97
N PRO A 170 35.81 0.11 -2.58
CA PRO A 170 34.51 -0.46 -2.89
C PRO A 170 34.65 -1.63 -3.89
N SER A 171 33.96 -2.75 -3.65
CA SER A 171 33.93 -3.87 -4.60
C SER A 171 32.50 -4.37 -4.86
N GLY A 172 32.24 -4.93 -6.04
CA GLY A 172 30.91 -5.44 -6.42
C GLY A 172 29.80 -4.40 -6.27
N ILE A 173 28.73 -4.75 -5.54
CA ILE A 173 27.58 -3.86 -5.31
C ILE A 173 27.94 -2.56 -4.59
N ALA A 174 29.02 -2.54 -3.79
CA ALA A 174 29.46 -1.34 -3.10
C ALA A 174 29.89 -0.23 -4.08
N LYS A 175 30.47 -0.59 -5.24
CA LYS A 175 30.83 0.38 -6.29
C LYS A 175 29.62 1.10 -6.86
N PHE A 176 28.48 0.41 -6.92
CA PHE A 176 27.22 1.00 -7.37
C PHE A 176 26.56 1.85 -6.29
N THR A 177 26.57 1.39 -5.03
CA THR A 177 25.90 2.12 -3.93
C THR A 177 26.69 3.33 -3.44
N GLU A 178 28.02 3.34 -3.57
CA GLU A 178 28.87 4.40 -3.02
C GLU A 178 28.57 5.80 -3.58
N PRO A 179 28.48 6.02 -4.90
CA PRO A 179 28.15 7.35 -5.42
C PRO A 179 26.82 7.87 -4.88
N ILE A 180 25.82 6.99 -4.74
CA ILE A 180 24.49 7.33 -4.20
C ILE A 180 24.62 7.72 -2.72
N ILE A 181 25.35 6.94 -1.92
CA ILE A 181 25.56 7.23 -0.50
C ILE A 181 26.32 8.55 -0.32
N LEU A 182 27.35 8.79 -1.13
CA LEU A 182 28.12 10.04 -1.10
C LEU A 182 27.27 11.23 -1.51
N TYR A 183 26.42 11.09 -2.53
CA TYR A 183 25.47 12.12 -2.94
C TYR A 183 24.51 12.48 -1.80
N ILE A 184 23.85 11.49 -1.19
CA ILE A 184 22.94 11.74 -0.06
C ILE A 184 23.70 12.36 1.14
N LYS A 185 24.93 11.93 1.41
CA LYS A 185 25.73 12.49 2.51
C LYS A 185 26.16 13.94 2.24
N LYS A 186 26.70 14.23 1.05
CA LYS A 186 27.35 15.51 0.73
C LYS A 186 26.41 16.55 0.15
N GLU A 187 25.51 16.15 -0.75
CA GLU A 187 24.63 17.06 -1.48
C GLU A 187 23.27 17.24 -0.82
N VAL A 188 22.86 16.32 0.07
CA VAL A 188 21.56 16.39 0.75
C VAL A 188 21.72 16.62 2.25
N ALA A 189 22.35 15.68 2.97
CA ALA A 189 22.43 15.74 4.42
C ALA A 189 23.27 16.92 4.92
N LEU A 190 24.45 17.15 4.34
CA LEU A 190 25.34 18.22 4.75
C LEU A 190 24.73 19.63 4.60
N PRO A 191 24.15 20.04 3.45
CA PRO A 191 23.56 21.37 3.31
C PRO A 191 22.27 21.55 4.12
N LEU A 192 21.45 20.51 4.27
CA LEU A 192 20.15 20.62 4.96
C LEU A 192 20.26 20.56 6.49
N ILE A 193 21.19 19.75 7.02
CA ILE A 193 21.30 19.48 8.47
C ILE A 193 22.50 20.19 9.09
N GLY A 194 23.53 20.48 8.30
CA GLY A 194 24.78 21.08 8.76
C GLY A 194 25.80 20.08 9.28
N LYS A 195 27.06 20.55 9.37
CA LYS A 195 28.25 19.71 9.65
C LYS A 195 28.15 18.92 10.96
N GLU A 196 27.57 19.48 12.01
CA GLU A 196 27.58 18.86 13.34
C GLU A 196 26.70 17.61 13.44
N LYS A 197 25.56 17.59 12.73
CA LYS A 197 24.54 16.55 12.92
C LYS A 197 24.31 15.66 11.71
N HIS A 198 24.82 16.04 10.52
CA HIS A 198 24.50 15.31 9.28
C HIS A 198 24.82 13.81 9.37
N GLU A 199 25.97 13.41 9.91
CA GLU A 199 26.38 11.99 9.97
C GLU A 199 25.40 11.10 10.75
N LYS A 200 24.77 11.64 11.79
CA LYS A 200 23.77 10.92 12.60
C LYS A 200 22.49 10.61 11.81
N TYR A 201 22.11 11.47 10.87
CA TYR A 201 20.87 11.35 10.10
C TYR A 201 21.07 10.67 8.74
N VAL A 202 22.31 10.54 8.25
CA VAL A 202 22.60 9.84 6.99
C VAL A 202 21.96 8.45 6.93
N PRO A 203 22.05 7.57 7.96
CA PRO A 203 21.39 6.26 7.91
C PRO A 203 19.87 6.36 7.65
N PHE A 204 19.18 7.27 8.32
CA PHE A 204 17.75 7.50 8.14
C PHE A 204 17.42 8.03 6.74
N LEU A 205 18.18 9.03 6.26
CA LEU A 205 18.01 9.60 4.92
C LEU A 205 18.23 8.55 3.83
N LEU A 206 19.23 7.69 3.99
CA LEU A 206 19.49 6.59 3.06
C LEU A 206 18.33 5.59 3.04
N THR A 207 17.82 5.17 4.21
CA THR A 207 16.66 4.27 4.26
C THR A 207 15.46 4.87 3.54
N ILE A 208 15.12 6.13 3.80
CA ILE A 208 14.00 6.81 3.14
C ILE A 208 14.23 6.92 1.64
N PHE A 209 15.42 7.37 1.22
CA PHE A 209 15.75 7.52 -0.19
C PHE A 209 15.60 6.21 -0.96
N PHE A 210 16.25 5.14 -0.49
CA PHE A 210 16.17 3.84 -1.14
C PHE A 210 14.76 3.25 -1.06
N PHE A 211 14.02 3.47 0.04
CA PHE A 211 12.64 3.01 0.17
C PHE A 211 11.72 3.67 -0.85
N ILE A 212 11.75 5.00 -0.95
CA ILE A 212 10.95 5.72 -1.94
C ILE A 212 11.38 5.32 -3.35
N TRP A 213 12.68 5.29 -3.62
CA TRP A 213 13.19 4.97 -4.94
C TRP A 213 12.79 3.56 -5.40
N ILE A 214 12.91 2.53 -4.55
CA ILE A 214 12.57 1.15 -4.90
C ILE A 214 11.06 0.95 -5.07
N ASN A 215 10.23 1.58 -4.23
CA ASN A 215 8.77 1.47 -4.39
C ASN A 215 8.23 2.23 -5.60
N ASN A 216 9.04 3.10 -6.23
CA ASN A 216 8.67 3.89 -7.42
C ASN A 216 9.42 3.43 -8.69
N LEU A 217 10.06 2.27 -8.66
CA LEU A 217 10.76 1.68 -9.80
C LEU A 217 9.86 0.70 -10.55
#